data_AF-A0A8M1M6X5-F1
#
_entry.id   AF-A0A8M1M6X5-F1
#
_cell.length_a   1.000
_cell.length_b   1.000
_cell.length_c   1.000
_cell.angle_alpha   90.00
_cell.angle_beta   90.00
_cell.angle_gamma   90.00
#
_symmetry.space_group_name_H-M   'P 1'
#
loop_
_entity.id
_entity.type
_entity.pdbx_description
1 polymer ?
#
loop_
_entity_poly.entity_id
_entity_poly.type
_entity_poly.pdbx_seq_one_letter_code
_entity_poly.pdbx_strand_id
1 'polypeptide(L)'
;MEQDEPGEALTELRERRLGALELLQAAVGSGLAAYAVWALLLQPGFRRVPLRLQVPYVGASERQVDHVLSLLRGRPGKMVDLGSGD
;
A
#
# COMPACT_ATOMS: atom_id res chain seq x y z
N MET A 1 9.04 -38.53 -3.91
CA MET A 1 9.67 -37.32 -3.35
C MET A 1 8.91 -37.05 -2.06
N GLU A 2 9.36 -37.60 -0.93
CA GLU A 2 8.77 -37.30 0.37
C GLU A 2 9.02 -35.81 0.66
N GLN A 3 7.98 -35.10 1.06
CA GLN A 3 8.09 -33.73 1.53
C GLN A 3 8.55 -33.83 2.98
N ASP A 4 9.82 -33.52 3.24
CA ASP A 4 10.33 -33.41 4.60
C ASP A 4 9.40 -32.49 5.39
N GLU A 5 8.88 -33.01 6.51
CA GLU A 5 7.97 -32.27 7.37
C GLU A 5 8.67 -30.97 7.81
N PRO A 6 8.00 -29.80 7.76
CA PRO A 6 8.64 -28.53 8.13
C PRO A 6 9.18 -28.55 9.57
N GLY A 7 8.64 -29.45 10.41
CA GLY A 7 9.15 -29.73 11.74
C GLY A 7 10.57 -30.30 11.73
N GLU A 8 10.88 -31.28 10.86
CA GLU A 8 12.18 -31.95 10.77
C GLU A 8 13.28 -30.97 10.35
N ALA A 9 13.02 -30.14 9.33
CA ALA A 9 13.96 -29.11 8.88
C ALA A 9 14.26 -28.06 9.97
N LEU A 10 13.26 -27.68 10.78
CA LEU A 10 13.45 -26.76 11.90
C LEU A 10 14.23 -27.39 13.05
N THR A 11 14.09 -28.71 13.28
CA THR A 11 14.91 -29.47 14.23
C THR A 11 16.36 -29.57 13.78
N GLU A 12 16.61 -29.84 12.50
CA GLU A 12 17.97 -29.93 11.94
C GLU A 12 18.67 -28.57 12.00
N LEU A 13 17.95 -27.48 11.72
CA LEU A 13 18.42 -26.10 11.89
C LEU A 13 18.65 -25.69 13.36
N ARG A 14 17.99 -26.36 14.30
CA ARG A 14 18.18 -26.15 15.75
C ARG A 14 19.38 -26.94 16.28
N GLU A 15 19.65 -28.13 15.72
CA GLU A 15 20.81 -28.95 16.04
C GLU A 15 22.10 -28.37 15.45
N ARG A 16 22.04 -27.79 14.25
CA ARG A 16 23.05 -26.84 13.77
C ARG A 16 22.95 -25.57 14.60
N ARG A 17 23.90 -25.33 15.51
CA ARG A 17 24.02 -24.03 16.19
C ARG A 17 24.29 -22.93 15.15
N LEU A 18 23.22 -22.34 14.62
CA LEU A 18 23.31 -21.21 13.70
C LEU A 18 24.09 -20.08 14.37
N GLY A 19 25.15 -19.63 13.71
CA GLY A 19 25.97 -18.56 14.23
C GLY A 19 25.20 -17.24 14.28
N ALA A 20 25.55 -16.34 15.19
CA ALA A 20 24.95 -14.99 15.24
C ALA A 20 25.07 -14.24 13.90
N LEU A 21 26.14 -14.51 13.14
CA LEU A 21 26.35 -13.96 11.80
C LEU A 21 25.40 -14.55 10.76
N GLU A 22 25.09 -15.85 10.84
CA GLU A 22 24.15 -16.51 9.93
C GLU A 22 22.73 -16.02 10.18
N LEU A 23 22.35 -15.85 11.46
CA LEU A 23 21.08 -15.24 11.85
C LEU A 23 20.98 -13.79 11.37
N LEU A 24 22.04 -13.01 11.52
CA LEU A 24 22.10 -11.64 11.00
C LEU A 24 21.95 -11.61 9.48
N GLN A 25 22.67 -12.48 8.76
CA GLN A 25 22.59 -12.58 7.31
C GLN A 25 21.18 -12.98 6.85
N ALA A 26 20.53 -13.93 7.52
CA ALA A 26 19.16 -14.32 7.24
C ALA A 26 18.16 -13.17 7.49
N ALA A 27 18.34 -12.42 8.58
CA ALA A 27 17.51 -11.27 8.90
C ALA A 27 17.66 -10.15 7.85
N VAL A 28 18.89 -9.82 7.45
CA VAL A 28 19.14 -8.82 6.41
C VAL A 28 18.59 -9.28 5.05
N GLY A 29 18.86 -10.53 4.67
CA GLY A 29 18.40 -11.08 3.39
C GLY A 29 16.88 -11.14 3.28
N SER A 30 16.21 -11.61 4.33
CA SER A 30 14.74 -11.64 4.39
C SER A 30 14.13 -10.24 4.40
N GLY A 31 14.72 -9.30 5.13
CA GLY A 31 14.30 -7.89 5.12
C GLY A 31 14.44 -7.25 3.73
N LEU A 32 15.55 -7.50 3.04
CA LEU A 32 15.78 -7.00 1.69
C LEU A 32 14.80 -7.60 0.68
N ALA A 33 14.53 -8.90 0.76
CA ALA A 33 13.56 -9.59 -0.08
C ALA A 33 12.14 -9.06 0.14
N ALA A 34 11.72 -8.91 1.40
CA ALA A 34 10.42 -8.34 1.75
C ALA A 34 10.28 -6.90 1.22
N TYR A 35 11.32 -6.08 1.37
CA TYR A 35 11.34 -4.72 0.83
C TYR A 35 11.24 -4.71 -0.70
N ALA A 36 11.97 -5.57 -1.40
CA ALA A 36 11.94 -5.66 -2.85
C ALA A 36 10.55 -6.07 -3.36
N VAL A 37 9.92 -7.07 -2.74
CA VAL A 37 8.55 -7.49 -3.05
C VAL A 37 7.58 -6.33 -2.83
N TRP A 38 7.68 -5.66 -1.67
CA TRP A 38 6.85 -4.50 -1.38
C TRP A 38 7.04 -3.38 -2.40
N ALA A 39 8.27 -2.97 -2.65
CA ALA A 39 8.58 -1.86 -3.55
C ALA A 39 8.16 -2.15 -4.99
N LEU A 40 8.39 -3.36 -5.50
CA LEU A 40 8.20 -3.68 -6.92
C LEU A 40 6.80 -4.17 -7.26
N LEU A 41 6.15 -4.94 -6.38
CA LEU A 41 4.83 -5.53 -6.66
C LEU A 41 3.70 -4.77 -6.00
N LEU A 42 3.86 -4.35 -4.74
CA LEU A 42 2.80 -3.70 -3.96
C LEU A 42 2.77 -2.18 -4.14
N GLN A 43 3.95 -1.55 -4.20
CA GLN A 43 4.07 -0.10 -4.28
C GLN A 43 3.75 0.57 -5.64
N PRO A 44 3.72 -0.09 -6.82
CA PRO A 44 3.46 0.60 -8.10
C PRO A 44 2.18 1.45 -8.13
N GLY A 45 1.13 1.05 -7.40
CA GLY A 45 -0.10 1.84 -7.25
C GLY A 45 0.10 3.18 -6.55
N PHE A 46 1.03 3.26 -5.59
CA PHE A 46 1.34 4.47 -4.83
C PHE A 46 2.40 5.36 -5.50
N ARG A 47 3.18 4.83 -6.46
CA ARG A 47 4.17 5.61 -7.23
C ARG A 47 3.52 6.65 -8.17
N ARG A 48 2.25 6.46 -8.51
CA ARG A 48 1.49 7.37 -9.39
C ARG A 48 0.70 8.43 -8.65
N VAL A 49 0.60 8.38 -7.32
CA VAL A 49 0.02 9.48 -6.56
C VAL A 49 1.05 10.59 -6.54
N PRO A 50 0.85 11.69 -7.26
CA PRO A 50 1.87 12.71 -7.35
C PRO A 50 1.98 13.36 -5.97
N LEU A 51 3.13 13.20 -5.30
CA LEU A 51 3.41 13.83 -4.01
C LEU A 51 3.34 15.37 -4.09
N ARG A 52 3.36 15.90 -5.32
CA ARG A 52 3.14 17.30 -5.65
C ARG A 52 1.96 17.47 -6.62
N LEU A 53 0.89 16.69 -6.47
CA LEU A 53 -0.33 16.90 -7.23
C LEU A 53 -0.94 18.24 -6.78
N GLN A 54 -0.49 19.31 -7.41
CA GLN A 54 -1.16 20.59 -7.35
C GLN A 54 -2.31 20.49 -8.35
N VAL A 55 -3.53 20.33 -7.83
CA VAL A 55 -4.72 20.49 -8.66
C VAL A 55 -4.88 21.99 -8.85
N PRO A 56 -4.76 22.51 -10.10
CA PRO A 56 -4.93 23.93 -10.33
C PRO A 56 -6.36 24.33 -9.94
N TYR A 57 -6.50 25.47 -9.26
CA TYR A 57 -7.81 26.01 -8.95
C TYR A 57 -8.52 26.43 -10.23
N VAL A 58 -9.65 25.78 -10.51
CA VAL A 58 -10.60 26.17 -11.54
C VAL A 58 -11.98 26.05 -10.91
N GLY A 59 -12.54 27.19 -10.49
CA GLY A 59 -13.84 27.24 -9.85
C GLY A 59 -14.96 26.69 -10.75
N ALA A 60 -15.92 26.00 -10.15
CA ALA A 60 -17.14 25.58 -10.85
C ALA A 60 -18.07 26.78 -11.07
N SER A 61 -18.72 26.86 -12.23
CA SER A 61 -19.80 27.82 -12.46
C SER A 61 -21.05 27.45 -11.67
N GLU A 62 -21.87 28.44 -11.32
CA GLU A 62 -23.15 28.23 -10.60
C GLU A 62 -24.03 27.16 -11.28
N ARG A 63 -24.11 27.18 -12.62
CA ARG A 63 -24.87 26.17 -13.38
C ARG A 63 -24.34 24.75 -13.21
N GLN A 64 -23.02 24.58 -13.12
CA GLN A 64 -22.42 23.26 -12.90
C GLN A 64 -22.74 22.75 -11.49
N VAL A 65 -22.68 23.63 -10.49
CA VAL A 65 -23.06 23.32 -9.12
C VAL A 65 -24.54 22.92 -9.06
N ASP A 66 -25.43 23.69 -9.67
CA ASP A 66 -26.86 23.39 -9.74
C ASP A 66 -27.16 22.02 -10.38
N HIS A 67 -26.46 21.67 -11.46
CA HIS A 67 -26.60 20.36 -12.07
C HIS A 67 -26.18 19.24 -11.11
N VAL A 68 -25.03 19.35 -10.43
CA VAL A 68 -24.57 18.35 -9.45
C VAL A 68 -25.57 18.23 -8.30
N LEU A 69 -26.04 19.35 -7.74
CA LEU A 69 -27.01 19.36 -6.66
C LEU A 69 -28.34 18.74 -7.08
N SER A 70 -28.79 18.96 -8.32
CA SER A 70 -30.00 18.34 -8.85
C SER A 70 -29.89 16.82 -8.96
N LEU A 71 -28.71 16.30 -9.37
CA LEU A 71 -28.43 14.87 -9.43
C LEU A 71 -28.36 14.21 -8.04
N LEU A 72 -27.94 14.97 -7.02
CA LEU A 72 -27.82 14.48 -5.64
C LEU A 72 -29.11 14.60 -4.83
N ARG A 73 -30.17 15.23 -5.37
CA ARG A 73 -31.45 15.40 -4.65
C ARG A 73 -32.01 14.06 -4.18
N GLY A 74 -32.44 14.04 -2.92
CA GLY A 74 -33.08 12.87 -2.29
C GLY A 74 -32.10 11.82 -1.77
N ARG A 75 -30.78 11.97 -1.98
CA ARG A 75 -29.79 11.07 -1.40
C ARG A 75 -29.62 11.35 0.10
N PRO A 76 -29.86 10.36 0.99
CA PRO A 76 -29.65 10.55 2.42
C PRO A 76 -28.15 10.58 2.76
N GLY A 77 -27.78 11.38 3.77
CA GLY A 77 -26.41 11.47 4.28
C GLY A 77 -25.82 12.89 4.25
N LYS A 78 -24.58 13.02 4.72
CA LYS A 78 -23.84 14.29 4.70
C LYS A 78 -23.17 14.49 3.33
N MET A 79 -23.22 15.72 2.82
CA MET A 79 -22.49 16.14 1.63
C MET A 79 -21.18 16.80 2.06
N VAL A 80 -20.08 16.48 1.37
CA VAL A 80 -18.77 17.09 1.56
C VAL A 80 -18.24 17.49 0.19
N ASP A 81 -17.82 18.74 0.07
CA ASP A 81 -17.09 19.23 -1.09
C ASP A 81 -15.59 18.94 -0.91
N LEU A 82 -14.99 18.28 -1.90
CA LEU A 82 -13.59 17.85 -1.86
C LEU A 82 -12.78 18.71 -2.81
N GLY A 83 -12.11 19.72 -2.24
CA GLY A 83 -11.26 20.64 -2.98
C GLY A 83 -12.00 21.89 -3.50
N SER A 84 -12.84 22.52 -2.67
CA SER A 84 -13.61 23.73 -3.03
C SER A 84 -12.72 24.87 -3.52
N GLY A 85 -11.55 25.04 -2.88
CA GLY A 85 -10.48 25.94 -3.31
C GLY A 85 -10.74 27.43 -3.11
N ASP A 86 -11.96 27.83 -2.75
CA ASP A 86 -12.41 29.17 -2.35
C ASP A 86 -12.44 29.39 -0.82
#